data_AF-A0A954XSJ8-F1
#
_entry.id   AF-A0A954XSJ8-F1
#
_cell.length_a   1.000
_cell.length_b   1.000
_cell.length_c   1.000
_cell.angle_alpha   90.00
_cell.angle_beta   90.00
_cell.angle_gamma   90.00
#
_symmetry.space_group_name_H-M   'P 1'
#
loop_
_entity.id
_entity.type
_entity.pdbx_description
1 polymer ?
#
loop_
_entity_poly.entity_id
_entity_poly.type
_entity_poly.pdbx_seq_one_letter_code
_entity_poly.pdbx_strand_id
1 'polypeptide(L)' 'APRACIEYVVTHELCHFRHRDHDASFFRLLGRVMPDWEQRKQQLETALL' A
#
# COMPACT_ATOMS: atom_id res chain seq x y z
N ALA A 1 11.68 -10.57 -2.28
CA ALA A 1 10.24 -10.34 -1.99
C ALA A 1 9.44 -10.45 -3.28
N PRO A 2 8.20 -10.96 -3.26
CA PRO A 2 7.32 -11.00 -4.44
C PRO A 2 7.12 -9.60 -5.04
N ARG A 3 7.02 -9.52 -6.37
CA ARG A 3 6.88 -8.24 -7.10
C ARG A 3 5.70 -7.40 -6.59
N ALA A 4 4.55 -8.02 -6.34
CA ALA A 4 3.35 -7.35 -5.86
C ALA A 4 3.58 -6.65 -4.50
N CYS A 5 4.37 -7.25 -3.61
CA CYS A 5 4.72 -6.66 -2.31
C CYS A 5 5.61 -5.42 -2.47
N ILE A 6 6.56 -5.44 -3.41
CA ILE A 6 7.44 -4.30 -3.71
C ILE A 6 6.60 -3.15 -4.28
N GLU A 7 5.73 -3.44 -5.26
CA GLU A 7 4.84 -2.44 -5.86
C GLU A 7 3.91 -1.81 -4.81
N TYR A 8 3.41 -2.60 -3.85
CA TYR A 8 2.62 -2.10 -2.73
C TYR A 8 3.40 -1.12 -1.86
N VAL A 9 4.61 -1.49 -1.40
CA VAL A 9 5.43 -0.60 -0.56
C VAL A 9 5.77 0.69 -1.30
N VAL A 10 6.21 0.62 -2.55
CA VAL A 10 6.52 1.82 -3.34
C VAL A 10 5.29 2.72 -3.48
N THR A 11 4.12 2.16 -3.78
CA THR A 11 2.88 2.95 -3.92
C THR A 11 2.44 3.56 -2.58
N HIS A 12 2.59 2.81 -1.49
CA HIS A 12 2.36 3.27 -0.13
C HIS A 12 3.23 4.48 0.22
N GLU A 13 4.54 4.39 0.00
CA GLU A 13 5.47 5.49 0.25
C GLU A 13 5.20 6.71 -0.65
N LEU A 14 4.77 6.48 -1.91
CA LEU A 14 4.36 7.57 -2.79
C LEU A 14 3.10 8.29 -2.29
N CYS A 15 2.16 7.58 -1.65
CA CYS A 15 0.99 8.22 -1.04
C CYS A 15 1.37 9.17 0.11
N HIS A 16 2.48 8.91 0.80
CA HIS A 16 2.98 9.77 1.88
C HIS A 16 3.38 11.18 1.44
N PHE A 17 3.65 11.40 0.15
CA PHE A 17 3.87 12.75 -0.39
C PHE A 17 2.61 13.63 -0.30
N ARG A 18 1.40 13.04 -0.31
CA ARG A 18 0.14 13.78 -0.26
C ARG A 18 -0.56 13.73 1.10
N HIS A 19 -0.42 12.59 1.79
CA HIS A 19 -1.04 12.32 3.09
C HIS A 19 0.00 11.68 4.02
N ARG A 20 0.52 12.45 4.99
CA ARG A 20 1.62 11.99 5.84
C ARG A 20 1.22 10.86 6.78
N ASP A 21 -0.02 10.86 7.25
CA ASP A 21 -0.56 9.88 8.19
C ASP A 21 -1.48 8.90 7.46
N HIS A 22 -1.61 7.68 7.97
CA HIS A 22 -2.52 6.65 7.47
C HIS A 22 -3.98 6.91 7.89
N ASP A 23 -4.51 8.08 7.53
CA ASP A 23 -5.89 8.46 7.79
C ASP A 23 -6.84 8.04 6.65
N ALA A 24 -8.12 8.37 6.78
CA ALA A 24 -9.12 8.03 5.75
C ALA A 24 -8.80 8.65 4.38
N SER A 25 -8.10 9.79 4.33
CA SER A 25 -7.69 10.43 3.08
C SER A 25 -6.51 9.70 2.41
N PHE A 26 -5.57 9.19 3.20
CA PHE A 26 -4.52 8.29 2.72
C PHE A 26 -5.11 7.03 2.09
N PHE A 27 -5.98 6.31 2.80
CA PHE A 27 -6.55 5.07 2.27
C PHE A 27 -7.47 5.28 1.07
N ARG A 28 -8.17 6.42 0.99
CA ARG A 28 -8.89 6.80 -0.24
C ARG A 28 -7.96 7.02 -1.43
N LEU A 29 -6.82 7.68 -1.22
CA LEU A 29 -5.83 7.87 -2.28
C LEU A 29 -5.23 6.52 -2.70
N LEU A 30 -4.76 5.74 -1.74
CA LEU A 30 -4.17 4.42 -1.97
C LEU A 30 -5.12 3.49 -2.71
N GLY A 31 -6.38 3.39 -2.27
CA GLY A 31 -7.41 2.59 -2.95
C GLY A 31 -7.78 3.09 -4.35
N ARG A 32 -7.62 4.38 -4.62
CA ARG A 32 -7.81 4.93 -5.97
C ARG A 32 -6.66 4.55 -6.91
N VAL A 33 -5.42 4.60 -6.44
CA VAL A 33 -4.23 4.33 -7.29
C VAL A 33 -3.86 2.85 -7.35
N MET A 34 -4.26 2.07 -6.34
CA MET A 34 -4.04 0.63 -6.23
C MET A 34 -5.27 -0.03 -5.59
N PRO A 35 -6.32 -0.35 -6.38
CA PRO A 35 -7.57 -0.91 -5.85
C PRO A 35 -7.41 -2.27 -5.13
N ASP A 36 -6.34 -3.00 -5.40
CA ASP A 36 -6.01 -4.31 -4.82
C ASP A 36 -5.01 -4.23 -3.65
N TRP A 37 -4.77 -3.03 -3.08
CA TRP A 37 -3.74 -2.82 -2.06
C TRP A 37 -3.92 -3.70 -0.81
N GLU A 38 -5.15 -4.00 -0.40
CA GLU A 38 -5.43 -4.85 0.78
C GLU A 38 -4.90 -6.27 0.58
N GLN A 39 -5.07 -6.83 -0.62
CA GLN A 39 -4.61 -8.17 -0.98
C GLN A 39 -3.09 -8.22 -1.00
N ARG A 40 -2.45 -7.19 -1.56
CA ARG A 40 -0.98 -7.07 -1.59
C ARG A 40 -0.39 -6.84 -0.20
N LYS A 41 -1.06 -6.06 0.64
CA LYS A 41 -0.70 -5.88 2.06
C LYS A 41 -0.74 -7.23 2.78
N GLN A 42 -1.82 -8.00 2.62
CA GLN A 42 -1.94 -9.33 3.23
C GLN A 42 -0.84 -10.28 2.76
N GLN A 43 -0.49 -10.26 1.47
CA GLN A 43 0.62 -11.04 0.92
C GLN A 43 1.97 -10.62 1.54
N LEU A 44 2.21 -9.31 1.68
CA LEU A 44 3.40 -8.79 2.33
C LEU A 44 3.47 -9.23 3.80
N GLU A 45 2.39 -9.10 4.55
CA GLU A 45 2.33 -9.51 5.97
C GLU A 45 2.57 -11.00 6.14
N THR A 46 2.00 -11.82 5.25
CA THR A 46 2.18 -13.28 5.28
C THR A 46 3.61 -13.69 4.92
N ALA A 47 4.30 -12.93 4.07
CA ALA A 47 5.69 -13.19 3.69
C ALA A 47 6.71 -12.77 4.76
N LEU A 48 6.29 -12.05 5.80
CA LEU A 48 7.12 -11.60 6.92
C LEU A 48 6.99 -12.49 8.17
N LEU A 49 6.06 -13.46 8.15
CA LEU A 49 5.90 -14.52 9.14
C LEU A 49 6.74 -15.75 8.74
#